data_AF-A0A7X8H1U6-F1
#
_entry.id   AF-A0A7X8H1U6-F1
#
_cell.length_a   1.000
_cell.length_b   1.000
_cell.length_c   1.000
_cell.angle_alpha   90.00
_cell.angle_beta   90.00
_cell.angle_gamma   90.00
#
_symmetry.space_group_name_H-M   'P 1'
#
loop_
_entity.id
_entity.type
_entity.pdbx_description
1 polymer ?
#
loop_
_entity_poly.entity_id
_entity_poly.type
_entity_poly.pdbx_seq_one_letter_code
_entity_poly.pdbx_strand_id
1 'polypeptide(L)'
;MKLRTQILLMTLAIVTGSFSAEKVVVWSSLPDTKALLVKKNIKLNTKPLQIKNKVEIFPEQTCQSVEGVGAALTHSSAYVFHHNLTAERRDSLFRVLFTPEGIGINYTRLCIGASDFAFNLFSYSETEDFSLSNFNIQEDEKDVIPMLKEILAINPNLQILASPWSPPGWMKTSGSMVGGKLRPDCYDVYAEYLIKYIEAYRQHGITIHALTVQNEP
;
A
#
# COMPACT_ATOMS: atom_id res chain seq x y z
N MET A 1 -22.59 -51.45 49.44
CA MET A 1 -21.88 -50.47 48.60
C MET A 1 -22.90 -49.85 47.65
N LYS A 2 -23.38 -48.64 47.94
CA LYS A 2 -24.48 -47.98 47.19
C LYS A 2 -23.88 -47.16 46.03
N LEU A 3 -24.15 -47.55 44.79
CA LEU A 3 -23.77 -46.77 43.60
C LEU A 3 -24.84 -45.68 43.38
N ARG A 4 -24.45 -44.41 43.47
CA ARG A 4 -25.30 -43.25 43.15
C ARG A 4 -25.19 -42.96 41.66
N THR A 5 -26.29 -43.12 40.93
CA THR A 5 -26.41 -42.65 39.54
C THR A 5 -26.66 -41.14 39.55
N GLN A 6 -25.67 -40.34 39.15
CA GLN A 6 -25.86 -38.91 38.88
C GLN A 6 -26.33 -38.75 37.43
N ILE A 7 -27.56 -38.28 37.25
CA ILE A 7 -28.09 -37.83 35.97
C ILE A 7 -27.69 -36.36 35.81
N LEU A 8 -26.79 -36.08 34.87
CA LEU A 8 -26.41 -34.71 34.50
C LEU A 8 -27.44 -34.19 33.49
N LEU A 9 -28.36 -33.33 33.94
CA LEU A 9 -29.23 -32.56 33.05
C LEU A 9 -28.39 -31.45 32.39
N MET A 10 -28.10 -31.59 31.09
CA MET A 10 -27.52 -30.51 30.29
C MET A 10 -28.66 -29.62 29.79
N THR A 11 -28.85 -28.46 30.42
CA THR A 11 -29.77 -27.43 29.93
C THR A 11 -29.19 -26.80 28.67
N LEU A 12 -29.78 -27.11 27.52
CA LEU A 12 -29.49 -26.44 26.25
C LEU A 12 -30.10 -25.03 26.29
N ALA A 13 -29.29 -24.02 26.59
CA ALA A 13 -29.68 -22.63 26.45
C ALA A 13 -29.70 -22.27 24.95
N ILE A 14 -30.88 -22.23 24.35
CA ILE A 14 -31.07 -21.67 23.02
C ILE A 14 -30.94 -20.15 23.16
N VAL A 15 -29.75 -19.63 22.87
CA VAL A 15 -29.55 -18.19 22.69
C VAL A 15 -30.20 -17.83 21.35
N THR A 16 -31.45 -17.37 21.40
CA THR A 16 -32.08 -16.70 20.25
C THR A 16 -31.43 -15.34 20.10
N GLY A 17 -30.33 -15.27 19.36
CA GLY A 17 -29.78 -14.00 18.90
C GLY A 17 -30.82 -13.33 18.00
N SER A 18 -31.38 -12.21 18.44
CA SER A 18 -32.14 -11.32 17.56
C SER A 18 -31.20 -10.85 16.46
N PHE A 19 -31.34 -11.41 15.25
CA PHE A 19 -30.74 -10.86 14.05
C PHE A 19 -31.34 -9.46 13.83
N SER A 20 -30.59 -8.43 14.24
CA SER A 20 -30.86 -7.07 13.77
C SER A 20 -30.84 -7.13 12.25
N ALA A 21 -31.88 -6.61 11.58
CA ALA A 21 -31.97 -6.64 10.13
C ALA A 21 -30.67 -6.11 9.53
N GLU A 22 -29.86 -7.01 8.96
CA GLU A 22 -28.52 -6.69 8.52
C GLU A 22 -28.59 -5.58 7.48
N LYS A 23 -27.96 -4.44 7.81
CA LYS A 23 -27.88 -3.28 6.93
C LYS A 23 -26.71 -3.52 5.99
N VAL A 24 -26.97 -3.46 4.69
CA VAL A 24 -25.90 -3.43 3.68
C VAL A 24 -25.61 -1.98 3.34
N VAL A 25 -24.33 -1.63 3.40
CA VAL A 25 -23.84 -0.34 2.92
C VAL A 25 -23.49 -0.49 1.45
N VAL A 26 -24.11 0.32 0.60
CA VAL A 26 -23.83 0.38 -0.83
C VAL A 26 -23.14 1.68 -1.13
N TRP A 27 -22.02 1.60 -1.85
CA TRP A 27 -21.34 2.73 -2.46
C TRP A 27 -21.51 2.64 -3.98
N SER A 28 -21.99 3.72 -4.60
CA SER A 28 -22.22 3.75 -6.05
C SER A 28 -21.60 4.99 -6.68
N SER A 29 -20.95 4.81 -7.83
CA SER A 29 -20.47 5.88 -8.69
C SER A 29 -21.12 5.77 -10.07
N LEU A 30 -21.75 6.84 -10.53
CA LEU A 30 -22.36 6.99 -11.86
C LEU A 30 -21.66 8.16 -12.56
N PRO A 31 -20.60 7.88 -13.36
CA PRO A 31 -19.76 8.92 -13.95
C PRO A 31 -20.54 9.98 -14.73
N ASP A 32 -21.54 9.55 -15.49
CA ASP A 32 -22.35 10.42 -16.35
C ASP A 32 -23.26 11.40 -15.58
N THR A 33 -23.52 11.14 -14.30
CA THR A 33 -24.44 11.93 -13.46
C THR A 33 -23.74 12.76 -12.40
N LYS A 34 -22.40 12.74 -12.35
CA LYS A 34 -21.57 13.32 -11.29
C LYS A 34 -21.82 12.74 -9.88
N ALA A 35 -22.64 11.70 -9.76
CA ALA A 35 -22.88 11.02 -8.49
C ALA A 35 -21.73 10.05 -8.22
N LEU A 36 -20.68 10.52 -7.52
CA LEU A 36 -19.48 9.74 -7.20
C LEU A 36 -19.49 9.32 -5.73
N LEU A 37 -19.19 8.05 -5.45
CA LEU A 37 -19.08 7.47 -4.11
C LEU A 37 -20.30 7.77 -3.21
N VAL A 38 -21.51 7.67 -3.78
CA VAL A 38 -22.75 7.89 -3.02
C VAL A 38 -22.99 6.71 -2.08
N LYS A 39 -22.98 6.98 -0.77
CA LYS A 39 -23.27 6.01 0.28
C LYS A 39 -24.77 5.88 0.51
N LYS A 40 -25.30 4.66 0.49
CA LYS A 40 -26.69 4.33 0.87
C LYS A 40 -26.73 3.12 1.79
N ASN A 41 -27.66 3.12 2.75
CA ASN A 41 -27.96 1.94 3.54
C ASN A 41 -29.20 1.26 2.95
N ILE A 42 -29.09 -0.02 2.62
CA ILE A 42 -30.21 -0.85 2.19
C ILE A 42 -30.47 -1.95 3.23
N LYS A 43 -31.71 -2.42 3.30
CA LYS A 43 -32.08 -3.56 4.12
C LYS A 43 -31.92 -4.83 3.31
N LEU A 44 -31.26 -5.84 3.87
CA LEU A 44 -31.24 -7.17 3.27
C LEU A 44 -32.65 -7.75 3.23
N ASN A 45 -33.04 -8.24 2.06
CA ASN A 45 -34.27 -9.00 1.90
C ASN A 45 -33.93 -10.49 1.99
N THR A 46 -34.44 -11.14 3.04
CA THR A 46 -34.22 -12.57 3.28
C THR A 46 -35.30 -13.45 2.67
N LYS A 47 -36.34 -12.86 2.05
CA LYS A 47 -37.41 -13.61 1.40
C LYS A 47 -36.97 -14.07 0.00
N PRO A 48 -37.33 -15.30 -0.41
CA PRO A 48 -37.09 -15.75 -1.78
C PRO A 48 -37.75 -14.80 -2.78
N LEU A 49 -36.95 -14.26 -3.71
CA LEU A 49 -37.41 -13.43 -4.81
C LEU A 49 -37.14 -14.15 -6.13
N GLN A 50 -38.10 -14.08 -7.06
CA GLN A 50 -37.86 -14.45 -8.45
C GLN A 50 -37.10 -13.30 -9.12
N ILE A 51 -35.78 -13.44 -9.27
CA ILE A 51 -34.91 -12.42 -9.88
C ILE A 51 -34.34 -12.98 -11.18
N LYS A 52 -34.56 -12.26 -12.29
CA LYS A 52 -34.13 -12.68 -13.64
C LYS A 52 -32.60 -12.72 -13.79
N ASN A 53 -31.90 -11.74 -13.24
CA ASN A 53 -30.45 -11.60 -13.30
C ASN A 53 -29.88 -11.74 -11.89
N LYS A 54 -29.44 -12.95 -11.53
CA LYS A 54 -28.95 -13.28 -10.20
C LYS A 54 -27.42 -13.37 -10.22
N VAL A 55 -26.78 -12.75 -9.23
CA VAL A 55 -25.37 -12.98 -8.89
C VAL A 55 -25.37 -13.73 -7.56
N GLU A 56 -24.71 -14.89 -7.52
CA GLU A 56 -24.62 -15.75 -6.34
C GLU A 56 -23.21 -15.68 -5.74
N ILE A 57 -23.14 -15.64 -4.41
CA ILE A 57 -21.89 -15.61 -3.64
C ILE A 57 -21.83 -16.91 -2.84
N PHE A 58 -20.69 -17.60 -2.91
CA PHE A 58 -20.42 -18.87 -2.22
C PHE A 58 -19.28 -18.67 -1.21
N PRO A 59 -19.56 -18.27 0.06
CA PRO A 59 -18.53 -17.92 1.04
C PRO A 59 -17.53 -19.03 1.37
N GLU A 60 -17.92 -20.29 1.16
CA GLU A 60 -17.09 -21.48 1.34
C GLU A 60 -16.06 -21.68 0.21
N GLN A 61 -16.22 -20.98 -0.92
CA GLN A 61 -15.29 -21.02 -2.05
C GLN A 61 -14.32 -19.84 -1.95
N THR A 62 -13.18 -20.06 -1.27
CA THR A 62 -12.16 -19.03 -1.07
C THR A 62 -11.14 -18.99 -2.21
N CYS A 63 -10.71 -17.79 -2.59
CA CYS A 63 -9.62 -17.56 -3.55
C CYS A 63 -8.39 -16.94 -2.85
N GLN A 64 -7.62 -16.10 -3.56
CA GLN A 64 -6.47 -15.39 -3.00
C GLN A 64 -6.88 -14.38 -1.92
N SER A 65 -5.97 -14.14 -0.97
CA SER A 65 -6.04 -12.98 -0.10
C SER A 65 -5.60 -11.72 -0.85
N VAL A 66 -6.15 -10.57 -0.47
CA VAL A 66 -5.76 -9.26 -1.00
C VAL A 66 -4.85 -8.60 0.03
N GLU A 67 -3.59 -8.33 -0.35
CA GLU A 67 -2.61 -7.67 0.55
C GLU A 67 -2.99 -6.20 0.80
N GLY A 68 -3.33 -5.48 -0.27
CA GLY A 68 -3.81 -4.11 -0.15
C GLY A 68 -4.12 -3.44 -1.48
N VAL A 69 -4.56 -2.20 -1.39
CA VAL A 69 -4.93 -1.33 -2.50
C VAL A 69 -4.38 0.06 -2.24
N GLY A 70 -3.87 0.70 -3.30
CA GLY A 70 -3.47 2.10 -3.21
C GLY A 70 -2.80 2.63 -4.47
N ALA A 71 -1.86 3.54 -4.25
CA ALA A 71 -1.21 4.32 -5.30
C ALA A 71 0.27 4.57 -4.98
N ALA A 72 1.03 4.98 -6.00
CA ALA A 72 2.43 5.35 -5.83
C ALA A 72 2.56 6.74 -5.18
N LEU A 73 3.54 6.89 -4.29
CA LEU A 73 4.03 8.18 -3.83
C LEU A 73 5.36 8.45 -4.54
N THR A 74 5.28 9.07 -5.71
CA THR A 74 6.45 9.49 -6.49
C THR A 74 7.05 10.78 -5.93
N HIS A 75 8.26 11.17 -6.35
CA HIS A 75 8.86 12.46 -6.01
C HIS A 75 7.95 13.62 -6.40
N SER A 76 7.31 13.58 -7.57
CA SER A 76 6.30 14.58 -7.96
C SER A 76 5.08 14.61 -7.03
N SER A 77 4.52 13.46 -6.66
CA SER A 77 3.37 13.42 -5.73
C SER A 77 3.74 13.99 -4.37
N ALA A 78 4.90 13.59 -3.83
CA ALA A 78 5.39 14.09 -2.55
C ALA A 78 5.61 15.60 -2.59
N TYR A 79 6.26 16.11 -3.64
CA TYR A 79 6.47 17.55 -3.83
C TYR A 79 5.15 18.33 -3.87
N VAL A 80 4.16 17.86 -4.64
CA VAL A 80 2.85 18.54 -4.71
C VAL A 80 2.14 18.55 -3.36
N PHE A 81 2.18 17.44 -2.60
CA PHE A 81 1.61 17.44 -1.25
C PHE A 81 2.35 18.38 -0.31
N HIS A 82 3.68 18.39 -0.36
CA HIS A 82 4.49 19.15 0.57
C HIS A 82 4.40 20.65 0.31
N HIS A 83 4.48 21.08 -0.96
CA HIS A 83 4.63 22.48 -1.33
C HIS A 83 3.34 23.17 -1.78
N ASN A 84 2.34 22.43 -2.27
CA ASN A 84 1.12 23.04 -2.82
C ASN A 84 -0.10 22.92 -1.89
N LEU A 85 0.04 22.26 -0.74
CA LEU A 85 -0.99 22.17 0.29
C LEU A 85 -0.47 22.73 1.61
N THR A 86 -1.34 23.47 2.33
CA THR A 86 -1.08 23.78 3.74
C THR A 86 -1.11 22.49 4.56
N ALA A 87 -0.49 22.50 5.74
CA ALA A 87 -0.48 21.34 6.63
C ALA A 87 -1.90 20.83 6.95
N GLU A 88 -2.86 21.74 7.17
CA GLU A 88 -4.24 21.40 7.49
C GLU A 88 -4.96 20.74 6.29
N ARG A 89 -4.74 21.27 5.08
CA ARG A 89 -5.31 20.69 3.85
C ARG A 89 -4.69 19.34 3.53
N ARG A 90 -3.39 19.19 3.78
CA ARG A 90 -2.67 17.93 3.60
C ARG A 90 -3.12 16.87 4.59
N ASP A 91 -3.22 17.17 5.89
CA ASP A 91 -3.76 16.23 6.88
C ASP A 91 -5.20 15.82 6.53
N SER A 92 -6.05 16.79 6.15
CA SER A 92 -7.42 16.50 5.70
C SER A 92 -7.45 15.55 4.49
N LEU A 93 -6.59 15.78 3.51
CA LEU A 93 -6.48 14.91 2.33
C LEU A 93 -5.94 13.53 2.69
N PHE A 94 -4.89 13.44 3.50
CA PHE A 94 -4.32 12.16 3.93
C PHE A 94 -5.31 11.35 4.75
N ARG A 95 -6.16 11.97 5.57
CA ARG A 95 -7.26 11.27 6.25
C ARG A 95 -8.27 10.69 5.25
N VAL A 96 -8.68 11.49 4.25
CA VAL A 96 -9.57 11.00 3.18
C VAL A 96 -8.94 9.83 2.41
N LEU A 97 -7.62 9.84 2.19
CA LEU A 97 -6.95 8.82 1.39
C LEU A 97 -6.60 7.56 2.19
N PHE A 98 -6.04 7.69 3.39
CA PHE A 98 -5.33 6.62 4.09
C PHE A 98 -6.06 6.10 5.34
N THR A 99 -7.20 6.69 5.75
CA THR A 99 -7.96 6.19 6.91
C THR A 99 -9.24 5.47 6.50
N PRO A 100 -9.78 4.58 7.37
CA PRO A 100 -11.02 3.83 7.10
C PRO A 100 -12.27 4.71 6.98
N GLU A 101 -12.25 5.92 7.52
CA GLU A 101 -13.33 6.90 7.34
C GLU A 101 -13.38 7.46 5.91
N GLY A 102 -12.24 7.43 5.22
CA GLY A 102 -12.07 7.78 3.82
C GLY A 102 -12.10 6.57 2.89
N ILE A 103 -11.15 6.51 1.94
CA ILE A 103 -11.02 5.38 0.99
C ILE A 103 -10.06 4.28 1.47
N GLY A 104 -9.39 4.47 2.62
CA GLY A 104 -8.64 3.42 3.30
C GLY A 104 -7.47 2.81 2.53
N ILE A 105 -6.70 3.62 1.79
CA ILE A 105 -5.45 3.16 1.16
C ILE A 105 -4.55 2.56 2.24
N ASN A 106 -4.17 1.30 2.04
CA ASN A 106 -3.34 0.53 2.97
C ASN A 106 -2.06 -0.01 2.32
N TYR A 107 -1.80 0.35 1.06
CA TYR A 107 -0.61 -0.04 0.32
C TYR A 107 -0.10 1.13 -0.53
N THR A 108 1.19 1.44 -0.51
CA THR A 108 1.79 2.44 -1.40
C THR A 108 3.05 1.92 -2.09
N ARG A 109 3.39 2.51 -3.24
CA ARG A 109 4.61 2.19 -3.99
C ARG A 109 5.55 3.39 -4.04
N LEU A 110 6.83 3.15 -3.74
CA LEU A 110 7.92 4.12 -3.85
C LEU A 110 8.85 3.81 -5.02
N CYS A 111 9.53 4.85 -5.50
CA CYS A 111 10.57 4.74 -6.51
C CYS A 111 11.93 4.69 -5.81
N ILE A 112 12.79 3.74 -6.17
CA ILE A 112 14.19 3.73 -5.73
C ILE A 112 15.01 4.48 -6.78
N GLY A 113 15.48 5.67 -6.42
CA GLY A 113 16.07 6.62 -7.37
C GLY A 113 15.00 7.30 -8.22
N ALA A 114 15.44 8.00 -9.26
CA ALA A 114 14.54 8.72 -10.16
C ALA A 114 13.63 7.78 -10.96
N SER A 115 12.33 8.11 -10.99
CA SER A 115 11.40 7.65 -12.02
C SER A 115 11.23 8.73 -13.10
N ASP A 116 10.37 8.46 -14.08
CA ASP A 116 9.88 9.46 -15.03
C ASP A 116 9.07 10.59 -14.36
N PHE A 117 8.61 10.40 -13.13
CA PHE A 117 7.95 11.41 -12.28
C PHE A 117 8.92 12.05 -11.25
N ALA A 118 10.21 12.03 -11.50
CA ALA A 118 11.20 12.83 -10.77
C ALA A 118 11.58 14.10 -11.57
N PHE A 119 12.03 15.14 -10.88
CA PHE A 119 12.43 16.40 -11.53
C PHE A 119 13.75 16.31 -12.29
N ASN A 120 14.62 15.38 -11.88
CA ASN A 120 15.93 15.15 -12.47
C ASN A 120 16.20 13.65 -12.48
N LEU A 121 17.13 13.23 -13.35
CA LEU A 121 17.65 11.87 -13.36
C LEU A 121 18.74 11.74 -12.30
N PHE A 122 18.54 10.87 -11.30
CA PHE A 122 19.48 10.62 -10.22
C PHE A 122 19.35 9.16 -9.71
N SER A 123 20.40 8.69 -9.08
CA SER A 123 20.46 7.53 -8.21
C SER A 123 20.99 7.94 -6.84
N TYR A 124 20.99 7.01 -5.89
CA TYR A 124 21.56 7.28 -4.57
C TYR A 124 23.08 7.10 -4.52
N SER A 125 23.74 6.73 -5.63
CA SER A 125 25.17 6.45 -5.71
C SER A 125 25.74 6.93 -7.05
N GLU A 126 25.93 8.23 -7.21
CA GLU A 126 26.22 8.86 -8.52
C GLU A 126 27.64 8.61 -9.08
N THR A 127 28.61 8.29 -8.23
CA THR A 127 30.00 8.01 -8.64
C THR A 127 30.30 6.53 -8.53
N GLU A 128 31.12 6.00 -9.46
CA GLU A 128 31.60 4.62 -9.42
C GLU A 128 32.38 4.36 -8.13
N ASP A 129 31.77 3.57 -7.27
CA ASP A 129 32.31 3.17 -5.98
C ASP A 129 31.68 1.84 -5.56
N PHE A 130 32.46 0.77 -5.66
CA PHE A 130 32.00 -0.56 -5.29
C PHE A 130 31.76 -0.73 -3.78
N SER A 131 32.22 0.21 -2.95
CA SER A 131 31.95 0.24 -1.51
C SER A 131 30.67 1.00 -1.13
N LEU A 132 30.07 1.73 -2.09
CA LEU A 132 28.89 2.57 -1.87
C LEU A 132 29.06 3.56 -0.69
N SER A 133 30.24 4.18 -0.60
CA SER A 133 30.58 5.18 0.43
C SER A 133 29.90 6.53 0.18
N ASN A 134 29.54 6.82 -1.06
CA ASN A 134 28.77 7.99 -1.48
C ASN A 134 27.24 7.76 -1.43
N PHE A 135 26.77 6.58 -0.99
CA PHE A 135 25.35 6.26 -0.94
C PHE A 135 24.61 7.21 0.01
N ASN A 136 23.55 7.86 -0.47
CA ASN A 136 22.66 8.67 0.37
C ASN A 136 21.28 8.83 -0.26
N ILE A 137 20.26 9.03 0.57
CA ILE A 137 18.87 9.25 0.13
C ILE A 137 18.43 10.71 0.31
N GLN A 138 19.36 11.67 0.23
CA GLN A 138 19.07 13.09 0.48
C GLN A 138 17.96 13.65 -0.40
N GLU A 139 17.80 13.11 -1.62
CA GLU A 139 16.71 13.51 -2.50
C GLU A 139 15.33 13.14 -1.92
N ASP A 140 15.21 11.97 -1.31
CA ASP A 140 13.97 11.50 -0.69
C ASP A 140 13.68 12.22 0.63
N GLU A 141 14.73 12.69 1.33
CA GLU A 141 14.61 13.43 2.58
C GLU A 141 13.95 14.80 2.42
N LYS A 142 13.93 15.36 1.20
CA LYS A 142 13.29 16.64 0.90
C LYS A 142 11.78 16.59 1.05
N ASP A 143 11.15 15.59 0.42
CA ASP A 143 9.69 15.52 0.26
C ASP A 143 9.11 14.14 0.55
N VAL A 144 9.71 13.06 0.04
CA VAL A 144 9.14 11.70 0.14
C VAL A 144 9.06 11.25 1.60
N ILE A 145 10.16 11.36 2.34
CA ILE A 145 10.23 10.95 3.75
C ILE A 145 9.29 11.79 4.64
N PRO A 146 9.29 13.15 4.58
CA PRO A 146 8.33 13.95 5.34
C PRO A 146 6.87 13.55 5.09
N MET A 147 6.48 13.37 3.82
CA MET A 147 5.11 13.00 3.47
C MET A 147 4.75 11.60 3.95
N LEU A 148 5.66 10.62 3.84
CA LEU A 148 5.46 9.27 4.38
C LEU A 148 5.30 9.29 5.90
N LYS A 149 6.08 10.09 6.62
CA LYS A 149 5.98 10.19 8.08
C LYS A 149 4.61 10.72 8.51
N GLU A 150 4.08 11.72 7.82
CA GLU A 150 2.72 12.22 8.07
C GLU A 150 1.64 11.15 7.79
N ILE A 151 1.79 10.40 6.69
CA ILE A 151 0.85 9.31 6.35
C ILE A 151 0.92 8.19 7.39
N LEU A 152 2.12 7.76 7.79
CA LEU A 152 2.32 6.68 8.77
C LEU A 152 1.85 7.07 10.16
N ALA A 153 1.84 8.37 10.50
CA ALA A 153 1.30 8.85 11.76
C ALA A 153 -0.23 8.61 11.88
N ILE A 154 -0.96 8.60 10.76
CA ILE A 154 -2.41 8.33 10.74
C ILE A 154 -2.76 6.90 10.30
N ASN A 155 -1.86 6.23 9.57
CA ASN A 155 -2.00 4.83 9.17
C ASN A 155 -0.66 4.07 9.38
N PRO A 156 -0.37 3.64 10.62
CA PRO A 156 0.88 2.96 10.94
C PRO A 156 1.00 1.56 10.32
N ASN A 157 -0.09 1.02 9.76
CA ASN A 157 -0.13 -0.30 9.11
C ASN A 157 0.04 -0.23 7.59
N LEU A 158 0.32 0.95 7.02
CA LEU A 158 0.56 1.12 5.59
C LEU A 158 1.70 0.21 5.12
N GLN A 159 1.41 -0.67 4.16
CA GLN A 159 2.43 -1.47 3.50
C GLN A 159 3.10 -0.68 2.38
N ILE A 160 4.41 -0.82 2.24
CA ILE A 160 5.23 -0.05 1.30
C ILE A 160 6.00 -0.99 0.39
N LEU A 161 5.72 -0.95 -0.91
CA LEU A 161 6.54 -1.58 -1.95
C LEU A 161 7.54 -0.56 -2.49
N ALA A 162 8.80 -0.93 -2.64
CA ALA A 162 9.79 -0.13 -3.35
C ALA A 162 10.19 -0.78 -4.67
N SER A 163 10.47 0.02 -5.70
CA SER A 163 10.84 -0.48 -7.03
C SER A 163 11.82 0.48 -7.71
N PRO A 164 12.98 -0.01 -8.20
CA PRO A 164 13.93 0.81 -8.93
C PRO A 164 13.53 0.96 -10.40
N TRP A 165 13.73 2.15 -10.97
CA TRP A 165 13.64 2.36 -12.43
C TRP A 165 14.96 2.07 -13.13
N SER A 166 16.08 2.29 -12.44
CA SER A 166 17.41 2.01 -12.99
C SER A 166 18.42 1.82 -11.87
N PRO A 167 19.41 0.94 -12.04
CA PRO A 167 20.69 1.06 -11.34
C PRO A 167 21.38 2.40 -11.62
N PRO A 168 22.32 2.84 -10.76
CA PRO A 168 23.26 3.92 -11.07
C PRO A 168 23.89 3.77 -12.45
N GLY A 169 24.12 4.87 -13.17
CA GLY A 169 24.58 4.85 -14.55
C GLY A 169 25.89 4.09 -14.75
N TRP A 170 26.83 4.21 -13.81
CA TRP A 170 28.11 3.50 -13.85
C TRP A 170 27.96 1.98 -13.71
N MET A 171 26.88 1.47 -13.08
CA MET A 171 26.60 0.03 -13.00
C MET A 171 26.03 -0.54 -14.31
N LYS A 172 25.77 0.30 -15.32
CA LYS A 172 25.07 -0.10 -16.56
C LYS A 172 26.00 -0.15 -17.76
N THR A 173 25.71 -1.05 -18.70
CA THR A 173 26.48 -1.21 -19.95
C THR A 173 26.46 0.04 -20.83
N SER A 174 25.47 0.92 -20.65
CA SER A 174 25.35 2.20 -21.35
C SER A 174 26.12 3.35 -20.69
N GLY A 175 26.60 3.18 -19.45
CA GLY A 175 27.11 4.29 -18.62
C GLY A 175 26.04 5.32 -18.22
N SER A 176 24.76 5.03 -18.46
CA SER A 176 23.63 5.94 -18.25
C SER A 176 22.46 5.21 -17.58
N MET A 177 21.71 5.91 -16.74
CA MET A 177 20.48 5.38 -16.15
C MET A 177 19.38 5.13 -17.21
N VAL A 178 19.50 5.70 -18.42
CA VAL A 178 18.58 5.45 -19.53
C VAL A 178 19.09 4.30 -20.41
N GLY A 179 18.28 3.25 -20.58
CA GLY A 179 18.61 2.08 -21.39
C GLY A 179 19.79 1.26 -20.86
N GLY A 180 20.30 0.34 -21.67
CA GLY A 180 21.38 -0.58 -21.26
C GLY A 180 20.92 -1.66 -20.27
N LYS A 181 21.86 -2.48 -19.80
CA LYS A 181 21.62 -3.55 -18.83
C LYS A 181 22.54 -3.38 -17.63
N LEU A 182 22.16 -3.93 -16.48
CA LEU A 182 23.07 -4.07 -15.34
C LEU A 182 24.28 -4.91 -15.78
N ARG A 183 25.50 -4.40 -15.53
CA ARG A 183 26.72 -5.16 -15.86
C ARG A 183 26.84 -6.36 -14.92
N PRO A 184 27.27 -7.54 -15.41
CA PRO A 184 27.42 -8.73 -14.56
C PRO A 184 28.36 -8.55 -13.36
N ASP A 185 29.41 -7.74 -13.50
CA ASP A 185 30.35 -7.43 -12.41
C ASP A 185 29.78 -6.46 -11.37
N CYS A 186 28.61 -5.87 -11.62
CA CYS A 186 27.91 -4.99 -10.69
C CYS A 186 26.74 -5.67 -9.95
N TYR A 187 26.51 -6.98 -10.11
CA TYR A 187 25.36 -7.65 -9.50
C TYR A 187 25.39 -7.58 -7.97
N ASP A 188 26.55 -7.86 -7.37
CA ASP A 188 26.70 -7.84 -5.91
C ASP A 188 26.54 -6.42 -5.35
N VAL A 189 27.23 -5.44 -5.93
CA VAL A 189 27.11 -4.04 -5.48
C VAL A 189 25.71 -3.47 -5.72
N TYR A 190 24.99 -3.92 -6.74
CA TYR A 190 23.60 -3.50 -6.94
C TYR A 190 22.66 -4.11 -5.89
N ALA A 191 22.88 -5.36 -5.47
CA ALA A 191 22.14 -5.93 -4.35
C ALA A 191 22.40 -5.13 -3.06
N GLU A 192 23.66 -4.78 -2.77
CA GLU A 192 24.02 -3.93 -1.62
C GLU A 192 23.41 -2.53 -1.70
N TYR A 193 23.29 -1.95 -2.91
CA TYR A 193 22.60 -0.68 -3.12
C TYR A 193 21.12 -0.74 -2.71
N LEU A 194 20.42 -1.84 -3.02
CA LEU A 194 19.03 -2.06 -2.62
C LEU A 194 18.90 -2.30 -1.11
N ILE A 195 19.85 -2.99 -0.50
CA ILE A 195 19.91 -3.18 0.97
C ILE A 195 20.08 -1.83 1.67
N LYS A 196 21.06 -1.02 1.24
CA LYS A 196 21.30 0.33 1.80
C LYS A 196 20.08 1.23 1.70
N TYR A 197 19.28 1.13 0.64
CA TYR A 197 18.01 1.85 0.54
C TYR A 197 17.02 1.43 1.64
N ILE A 198 16.81 0.13 1.83
CA ILE A 198 15.92 -0.40 2.87
C ILE A 198 16.41 0.02 4.27
N GLU A 199 17.71 -0.06 4.51
CA GLU A 199 18.32 0.34 5.79
C GLU A 199 18.19 1.83 6.06
N ALA A 200 18.41 2.68 5.05
CA ALA A 200 18.27 4.12 5.17
C ALA A 200 16.82 4.52 5.48
N TYR A 201 15.83 3.90 4.82
CA TYR A 201 14.42 4.11 5.15
C TYR A 201 14.08 3.64 6.58
N ARG A 202 14.64 2.51 7.02
CA ARG A 202 14.48 2.01 8.38
C ARG A 202 15.05 2.97 9.43
N GLN A 203 16.15 3.67 9.15
CA GLN A 203 16.70 4.71 10.03
C GLN A 203 15.73 5.89 10.21
N HIS A 204 14.86 6.13 9.23
CA HIS A 204 13.77 7.11 9.31
C HIS A 204 12.48 6.55 9.95
N GLY A 205 12.49 5.32 10.48
CA GLY A 205 11.34 4.66 11.07
C GLY A 205 10.35 4.11 10.04
N ILE A 206 10.74 4.00 8.77
CA ILE A 206 9.89 3.55 7.67
C ILE A 206 10.29 2.12 7.28
N THR A 207 9.33 1.19 7.31
CA THR A 207 9.57 -0.20 6.94
C THR A 207 9.15 -0.44 5.49
N ILE A 208 10.10 -0.86 4.65
CA ILE A 208 9.79 -1.35 3.30
C ILE A 208 9.27 -2.79 3.43
N HIS A 209 8.02 -3.01 3.04
CA HIS A 209 7.34 -4.30 3.13
C HIS A 209 7.76 -5.25 2.01
N ALA A 210 7.91 -4.73 0.80
CA ALA A 210 8.26 -5.52 -0.38
C ALA A 210 9.20 -4.74 -1.32
N LEU A 211 9.90 -5.47 -2.17
CA LEU A 211 10.80 -4.93 -3.18
C LEU A 211 10.53 -5.63 -4.53
N THR A 212 10.51 -4.88 -5.63
CA THR A 212 10.68 -5.48 -6.96
C THR A 212 12.13 -5.32 -7.45
N VAL A 213 12.60 -6.27 -8.28
CA VAL A 213 13.98 -6.24 -8.79
C VAL A 213 14.21 -5.05 -9.73
N GLN A 214 13.23 -4.73 -10.57
CA GLN A 214 13.30 -3.70 -11.59
C GLN A 214 11.88 -3.35 -12.04
N ASN A 215 11.59 -2.06 -12.19
CA ASN A 215 10.39 -1.61 -12.87
C ASN A 215 10.51 -1.91 -14.37
N GLU A 216 9.51 -2.61 -14.93
CA GLU A 216 9.40 -2.87 -16.38
C GLU A 216 10.73 -3.38 -17.01
N PRO A 217 11.24 -4.56 -16.57
CA PRO A 217 12.52 -5.11 -17.03
C PRO A 217 12.52 -5.60 -18.49
#